data_AF-A0A9W5T8N6-F1
#
_entry.id   AF-A0A9W5T8N6-F1
#
_cell.length_a   1.000
_cell.length_b   1.000
_cell.length_c   1.000
_cell.angle_alpha   90.00
_cell.angle_beta   90.00
_cell.angle_gamma   90.00
#
_symmetry.space_group_name_H-M   'P 1'
#
loop_
_entity.id
_entity.type
_entity.pdbx_description
1 polymer ?
#
loop_
_entity_poly.entity_id
_entity_poly.type
_entity_poly.pdbx_seq_one_letter_code
_entity_poly.pdbx_strand_id
1 'polypeptide(L)'
;MAKGAVHITGSNFAARRRMRWDILDRTRKLVQNGTIDRPRWLEWVERAPPLETRNMLHGDRTIRNPYLPLIDTLLKKYPHLRFEQCYRPENQWQKGLDNYAIDHPVMQFVGNQLALMNRGMSQHEAFEKTEQMFYKRRMETEAKLKVAMALGMDEDAQPQYTTGQAYVHEKIAQERAMFLKHVRDELRRMKENALQKKMQASKGGTEDVDTPEKQADTKKNTGSASEKTTARAKRK
;
A
#
# COMPACT_ATOMS: atom_id res chain seq x y z
N MET A 1 37.89 -52.64 -5.96
CA MET A 1 37.86 -51.18 -6.19
C MET A 1 38.27 -50.48 -4.91
N ALA A 2 39.41 -49.78 -4.93
CA ALA A 2 40.01 -49.20 -3.74
C ALA A 2 39.11 -48.09 -3.14
N LYS A 3 38.77 -48.23 -1.86
CA LYS A 3 38.13 -47.19 -1.05
C LYS A 3 39.11 -46.01 -0.99
N GLY A 4 38.79 -44.93 -1.68
CA GLY A 4 39.63 -43.74 -1.77
C GLY A 4 39.96 -43.17 -0.39
N ALA A 5 41.24 -42.93 -0.15
CA ALA A 5 41.73 -42.24 1.04
C ALA A 5 41.03 -40.88 1.15
N VAL A 6 40.29 -40.68 2.23
CA VAL A 6 39.62 -39.40 2.51
C VAL A 6 40.71 -38.41 2.93
N HIS A 7 41.11 -37.55 1.99
CA HIS A 7 42.11 -36.53 2.22
C HIS A 7 41.65 -35.56 3.33
N ILE A 8 42.56 -35.12 4.21
CA ILE A 8 42.26 -34.21 5.34
C ILE A 8 41.63 -32.89 4.86
N THR A 9 41.90 -32.48 3.61
CA THR A 9 41.29 -31.29 2.98
C THR A 9 39.99 -31.56 2.19
N GLY A 10 39.52 -32.82 2.11
CA GLY A 10 38.32 -33.21 1.35
C GLY A 10 37.05 -32.49 1.81
N SER A 11 36.15 -32.23 0.86
CA SER A 11 34.88 -31.48 1.02
C SER A 11 33.97 -32.02 2.13
N ASN A 12 34.04 -33.32 2.44
CA ASN A 12 33.27 -33.97 3.51
C ASN A 12 33.63 -33.47 4.93
N PHE A 13 34.78 -32.79 5.10
CA PHE A 13 35.14 -32.15 6.36
C PHE A 13 34.74 -30.67 6.43
N ALA A 14 34.18 -30.07 5.38
CA ALA A 14 33.72 -28.67 5.43
C ALA A 14 32.63 -28.45 6.48
N ALA A 15 31.77 -29.44 6.73
CA ALA A 15 30.77 -29.41 7.80
C ALA A 15 31.41 -29.46 9.21
N ARG A 16 32.54 -30.17 9.39
CA ARG A 16 33.31 -30.21 10.65
C ARG A 16 34.27 -29.03 10.83
N ARG A 17 34.69 -28.39 9.72
CA ARG A 17 35.45 -27.13 9.68
C ARG A 17 34.58 -25.88 9.84
N ARG A 18 33.26 -26.02 10.01
CA ARG A 18 32.42 -24.93 10.53
C ARG A 18 32.93 -24.67 11.94
N MET A 19 33.79 -23.67 12.07
CA MET A 19 34.25 -23.19 13.36
C MET A 19 33.04 -23.09 14.27
N ARG A 20 33.08 -23.80 15.40
CA ARG A 20 32.09 -23.60 16.46
C ARG A 20 32.24 -22.14 16.88
N TRP A 21 31.40 -21.25 16.38
CA TRP A 21 31.37 -19.82 16.70
C TRP A 21 30.88 -19.58 18.13
N ASP A 22 31.42 -20.34 19.05
CA ASP A 22 31.06 -20.33 20.45
C ASP A 22 32.14 -19.56 21.20
N ILE A 23 32.10 -18.25 21.02
CA ILE A 23 32.97 -17.31 21.73
C ILE A 23 32.56 -17.28 23.20
N LEU A 24 31.25 -17.39 23.48
CA LEU A 24 30.68 -17.36 24.83
C LEU A 24 31.23 -18.48 25.70
N ASP A 25 31.08 -19.74 25.30
CA ASP A 25 31.56 -20.85 26.12
C ASP A 25 33.09 -20.85 26.26
N ARG A 26 33.81 -20.36 25.25
CA ARG A 26 35.28 -20.19 25.34
C ARG A 26 35.65 -19.14 26.38
N THR A 27 35.04 -17.96 26.31
CA THR A 27 35.32 -16.90 27.28
C THR A 27 34.84 -17.22 28.69
N ARG A 28 33.71 -17.93 28.84
CA ARG A 28 33.23 -18.41 30.13
C ARG A 28 34.25 -19.34 30.79
N LYS A 29 34.85 -20.26 30.03
CA LYS A 29 35.91 -21.16 30.53
C LYS A 29 37.19 -20.40 30.91
N LEU A 30 37.60 -19.41 30.11
CA LEU A 30 38.79 -18.61 30.41
C LEU A 30 38.62 -17.75 31.67
N VAL A 31 37.43 -17.19 31.87
CA VAL A 31 37.08 -16.44 33.09
C VAL A 31 36.99 -17.38 34.30
N GLN A 32 36.38 -18.56 34.15
CA GLN A 32 36.31 -19.57 35.23
C GLN A 32 37.70 -20.08 35.64
N ASN A 33 38.61 -20.24 34.68
CA ASN A 33 39.99 -20.64 34.94
C ASN A 33 40.88 -19.49 35.46
N GLY A 34 40.33 -18.28 35.63
CA GLY A 34 41.08 -17.11 36.09
C GLY A 34 42.14 -16.61 35.12
N THR A 35 42.06 -16.99 33.83
CA THR A 35 43.07 -16.63 32.83
C THR A 35 42.87 -15.20 32.30
N ILE A 36 41.62 -14.73 32.30
CA ILE A 36 41.22 -13.40 31.82
C ILE A 36 40.14 -12.85 32.75
N ASP A 37 40.19 -11.55 33.04
CA ASP A 37 39.12 -10.85 33.75
C ASP A 37 37.81 -10.88 32.97
N ARG A 38 36.70 -10.88 33.71
CA ARG A 38 35.36 -10.99 33.12
C ARG A 38 35.04 -9.75 32.27
N PRO A 39 34.86 -9.89 30.94
CA PRO A 39 34.62 -8.75 30.08
C PRO A 39 33.17 -8.29 30.16
N ARG A 40 32.93 -6.97 30.06
CA ARG A 40 31.59 -6.37 30.21
C ARG A 40 30.55 -6.89 29.21
N TRP A 41 30.98 -7.21 27.98
CA TRP A 41 30.07 -7.74 26.96
C TRP A 41 29.57 -9.15 27.30
N LEU A 42 30.34 -9.96 28.05
CA LEU A 42 29.92 -11.31 28.43
C LEU A 42 28.67 -11.27 29.32
N GLU A 43 28.58 -10.29 30.22
CA GLU A 43 27.38 -10.09 31.05
C GLU A 43 26.15 -9.74 30.22
N TRP A 44 26.33 -8.95 29.16
CA TRP A 44 25.23 -8.49 28.32
C TRP A 44 24.73 -9.61 27.42
N VAL A 45 25.66 -10.40 26.89
CA VAL A 45 25.32 -11.55 26.07
C VAL A 45 24.76 -12.72 26.90
N GLU A 46 25.15 -12.87 28.17
CA GLU A 46 24.51 -13.87 29.05
C GLU A 46 23.06 -13.50 29.43
N ARG A 47 22.73 -12.20 29.46
CA ARG A 47 21.33 -11.74 29.62
C ARG A 47 20.49 -11.96 28.36
N ALA A 48 21.11 -11.87 27.19
CA ALA A 48 20.46 -12.03 25.89
C ALA A 48 21.33 -12.88 24.96
N PRO A 49 21.33 -14.22 25.12
CA PRO A 49 22.16 -15.09 24.32
C PRO A 49 21.74 -15.06 22.84
N PRO A 50 22.69 -15.10 21.89
CA PRO A 50 22.38 -15.15 20.47
C PRO A 50 21.69 -16.48 20.14
N LEU A 51 20.83 -16.46 19.12
CA LEU A 51 20.17 -17.67 18.63
C LEU A 51 21.20 -18.70 18.15
N GLU A 52 21.02 -19.96 18.54
CA GLU A 52 21.91 -21.04 18.12
C GLU A 52 21.81 -21.27 16.61
N THR A 53 22.87 -20.95 15.88
CA THR A 53 22.94 -21.17 14.42
C THR A 53 23.27 -22.62 14.05
N ARG A 54 23.39 -23.52 15.04
CA ARG A 54 23.74 -24.95 14.87
C ARG A 54 22.79 -25.70 13.93
N ASN A 55 21.50 -25.40 14.01
CA ASN A 55 20.47 -26.04 13.19
C ASN A 55 20.09 -25.20 11.96
N MET A 56 20.63 -23.98 11.83
CA MET A 56 20.46 -23.18 10.64
C MET A 56 21.39 -23.72 9.56
N LEU A 57 20.83 -24.45 8.61
CA LEU A 57 21.52 -24.76 7.35
C LEU A 57 21.80 -23.42 6.66
N HIS A 58 23.06 -22.97 6.67
CA HIS A 58 23.50 -21.73 6.01
C HIS A 58 23.55 -21.88 4.48
N GLY A 59 22.55 -22.54 3.91
CA GLY A 59 22.38 -22.68 2.46
C GLY A 59 21.13 -21.94 2.05
N ASP A 60 21.26 -21.08 1.05
CA ASP A 60 20.12 -20.40 0.47
C ASP A 60 19.23 -21.43 -0.23
N ARG A 61 18.03 -21.63 0.31
CA ARG A 61 16.99 -22.39 -0.38
C ARG A 61 16.28 -21.44 -1.32
N THR A 62 16.39 -21.68 -2.63
CA THR A 62 15.56 -20.97 -3.61
C THR A 62 14.11 -21.42 -3.44
N ILE A 63 13.28 -20.59 -2.79
CA ILE A 63 11.85 -20.84 -2.68
C ILE A 63 11.22 -20.52 -4.03
N ARG A 64 10.69 -21.55 -4.70
CA ARG A 64 9.98 -21.38 -5.97
C ARG A 64 8.50 -21.14 -5.69
N ASN A 65 8.03 -19.94 -6.03
CA ASN A 65 6.62 -19.60 -5.97
C ASN A 65 5.93 -20.00 -7.30
N PRO A 66 4.95 -20.93 -7.31
CA PRO A 66 4.27 -21.37 -8.53
C PRO A 66 3.35 -20.31 -9.13
N TYR A 67 2.95 -19.29 -8.36
CA TYR A 67 2.01 -18.26 -8.81
C TYR A 67 2.63 -17.29 -9.81
N LEU A 68 3.89 -16.86 -9.59
CA LEU A 68 4.57 -15.87 -10.43
C LEU A 68 4.57 -16.20 -11.93
N PRO A 69 4.98 -17.40 -12.38
CA PRO A 69 4.95 -17.73 -13.80
C PRO A 69 3.53 -17.77 -14.39
N LEU A 70 2.54 -18.19 -13.59
CA LEU A 70 1.13 -18.21 -14.03
C LEU A 70 0.58 -16.79 -14.17
N ILE A 71 0.90 -15.90 -13.23
CA ILE A 71 0.56 -14.48 -13.29
C ILE A 71 1.16 -13.83 -14.54
N ASP A 72 2.43 -14.10 -14.85
CA ASP A 72 3.08 -13.59 -16.06
C ASP A 72 2.36 -14.05 -17.33
N THR A 73 1.92 -15.32 -17.40
CA THR A 73 1.15 -15.83 -18.56
C THR A 73 -0.21 -15.16 -18.67
N LEU A 74 -0.90 -14.95 -17.55
CA LEU A 74 -2.21 -14.29 -17.53
C LEU A 74 -2.10 -12.83 -17.96
N LEU A 75 -1.15 -12.08 -17.40
CA LEU A 75 -0.98 -10.66 -17.65
C LEU A 75 -0.42 -10.36 -19.05
N LYS A 76 0.21 -11.33 -19.72
CA LYS A 76 0.52 -11.26 -21.15
C LYS A 76 -0.75 -11.24 -22.00
N LYS A 77 -1.77 -12.03 -21.64
CA LYS A 77 -3.07 -12.08 -22.35
C LYS A 77 -3.98 -10.93 -21.94
N TYR A 78 -4.00 -10.58 -20.66
CA TYR A 78 -4.88 -9.56 -20.08
C TYR A 78 -4.09 -8.53 -19.26
N PRO A 79 -3.39 -7.59 -19.92
CA PRO A 79 -2.57 -6.59 -19.22
C PRO A 79 -3.41 -5.61 -18.40
N HIS A 80 -4.68 -5.40 -18.76
CA HIS A 80 -5.59 -4.49 -18.07
C HIS A 80 -5.92 -4.94 -16.64
N LEU A 81 -5.85 -6.25 -16.34
CA LEU A 81 -6.11 -6.78 -15.00
C LEU A 81 -5.11 -6.27 -13.96
N ARG A 82 -3.94 -5.75 -14.35
CA ARG A 82 -3.00 -5.08 -13.44
C ARG A 82 -3.61 -3.88 -12.73
N PHE A 83 -4.55 -3.21 -13.40
CA PHE A 83 -5.10 -1.94 -12.94
C PHE A 83 -6.41 -2.09 -12.18
N GLU A 84 -6.98 -3.30 -12.14
CA GLU A 84 -8.19 -3.56 -11.36
C GLU A 84 -7.86 -3.39 -9.87
N GLN A 85 -8.56 -2.50 -9.18
CA GLN A 85 -8.30 -2.21 -7.76
C GLN A 85 -6.85 -1.75 -7.47
N CYS A 86 -6.19 -1.09 -8.43
CA CYS A 86 -4.80 -0.61 -8.29
C CYS A 86 -4.57 0.43 -7.17
N TYR A 87 -5.63 1.06 -6.66
CA TYR A 87 -5.55 2.01 -5.55
C TYR A 87 -5.58 1.36 -4.17
N ARG A 88 -5.73 0.02 -4.08
CA ARG A 88 -5.57 -0.67 -2.80
C ARG A 88 -4.08 -0.72 -2.45
N PRO A 89 -3.69 -0.36 -1.21
CA PRO A 89 -2.27 -0.26 -0.82
C PRO A 89 -1.54 -1.61 -0.85
N GLU A 90 -2.29 -2.71 -0.76
CA GLU A 90 -1.76 -4.09 -0.84
C GLU A 90 -1.43 -4.51 -2.28
N ASN A 91 -2.00 -3.84 -3.28
CA ASN A 91 -1.81 -4.18 -4.69
C ASN A 91 -0.67 -3.36 -5.28
N GLN A 92 0.33 -4.05 -5.82
CA GLN A 92 1.40 -3.47 -6.61
C GLN A 92 1.11 -3.70 -8.10
N TRP A 93 0.83 -2.62 -8.81
CA TRP A 93 0.51 -2.65 -10.24
C TRP A 93 1.72 -2.37 -11.14
N GLN A 94 2.87 -2.05 -10.54
CA GLN A 94 4.11 -1.78 -11.26
C GLN A 94 4.63 -3.06 -11.93
N LYS A 95 5.03 -2.95 -13.21
CA LYS A 95 5.54 -4.08 -13.99
C LYS A 95 6.79 -4.67 -13.33
N GLY A 96 6.73 -5.95 -12.95
CA GLY A 96 7.83 -6.67 -12.32
C GLY A 96 7.74 -6.72 -10.78
N LEU A 97 6.83 -5.94 -10.19
CA LEU A 97 6.40 -6.08 -8.81
C LEU A 97 4.94 -6.53 -8.80
N ASP A 98 4.71 -7.74 -9.28
CA ASP A 98 3.38 -8.32 -9.48
C ASP A 98 2.90 -8.98 -8.19
N ASN A 99 2.73 -8.16 -7.15
CA ASN A 99 2.20 -8.58 -5.85
C ASN A 99 0.78 -8.04 -5.69
N TYR A 100 -0.17 -8.93 -5.46
CA TYR A 100 -1.59 -8.60 -5.39
C TYR A 100 -2.22 -9.20 -4.13
N ALA A 101 -3.22 -8.52 -3.60
CA ALA A 101 -4.06 -9.01 -2.52
C ALA A 101 -4.82 -10.29 -2.92
N ILE A 102 -5.25 -11.05 -1.92
CA ILE A 102 -5.95 -12.33 -2.11
C ILE A 102 -7.24 -12.15 -2.92
N ASP A 103 -7.94 -11.03 -2.71
CA ASP A 103 -9.18 -10.71 -3.40
C ASP A 103 -8.99 -10.23 -4.83
N HIS A 104 -7.75 -9.98 -5.26
CA HIS A 104 -7.48 -9.43 -6.57
C HIS A 104 -7.87 -10.44 -7.67
N PRO A 105 -8.51 -10.00 -8.77
CA PRO A 105 -8.97 -10.90 -9.83
C PRO A 105 -7.88 -11.80 -10.43
N VAL A 106 -6.64 -11.27 -10.54
CA VAL A 106 -5.46 -12.05 -10.97
C VAL A 106 -5.16 -13.19 -10.00
N MET A 107 -5.20 -12.95 -8.68
CA MET A 107 -4.92 -13.98 -7.67
C MET A 107 -6.02 -15.02 -7.62
N GLN A 108 -7.28 -14.61 -7.73
CA GLN A 108 -8.40 -15.54 -7.82
C GLN A 108 -8.30 -16.43 -9.07
N PHE A 109 -7.93 -15.86 -10.22
CA PHE A 109 -7.75 -16.60 -11.46
C PHE A 109 -6.65 -17.67 -11.30
N VAL A 110 -5.47 -17.25 -10.88
CA VAL A 110 -4.31 -18.14 -10.73
C VAL A 110 -4.53 -19.17 -9.63
N GLY A 111 -5.20 -18.79 -8.53
CA GLY A 111 -5.59 -19.73 -7.48
C GLY A 111 -6.52 -20.84 -7.99
N ASN A 112 -7.52 -20.48 -8.80
CA ASN A 112 -8.39 -21.48 -9.43
C ASN A 112 -7.62 -22.35 -10.44
N GLN A 113 -6.70 -21.75 -11.21
CA GLN A 113 -5.91 -22.48 -12.20
C GLN A 113 -5.02 -23.50 -11.52
N LEU A 114 -4.33 -23.09 -10.46
CA LEU A 114 -3.49 -23.96 -9.65
C LEU A 114 -4.32 -25.06 -8.98
N ALA A 115 -5.54 -24.76 -8.51
CA ALA A 115 -6.43 -25.77 -7.96
C ALA A 115 -6.84 -26.83 -8.98
N LEU A 116 -7.06 -26.46 -10.26
CA LEU A 116 -7.32 -27.42 -11.34
C LEU A 116 -6.07 -28.22 -11.72
N MET A 117 -4.89 -27.58 -11.75
CA MET A 117 -3.62 -28.28 -11.99
C MET A 117 -3.31 -29.28 -10.87
N ASN A 118 -3.60 -28.94 -9.62
CA ASN A 118 -3.45 -29.84 -8.47
C ASN A 118 -4.40 -31.06 -8.55
N ARG A 119 -5.47 -30.98 -9.34
CA ARG A 119 -6.36 -32.12 -9.65
C ARG A 119 -5.88 -32.97 -10.82
N GLY A 120 -4.74 -32.63 -11.43
CA GLY A 120 -4.12 -33.37 -12.53
C GLY A 120 -4.42 -32.84 -13.93
N MET A 121 -5.08 -31.68 -14.08
CA MET A 121 -5.27 -31.07 -15.40
C MET A 121 -3.96 -30.47 -15.93
N SER A 122 -3.81 -30.47 -17.24
CA SER A 122 -2.70 -29.76 -17.90
C SER A 122 -2.82 -28.24 -17.65
N GLN A 123 -1.69 -27.53 -17.66
CA GLN A 123 -1.68 -26.08 -17.45
C GLN A 123 -2.58 -25.33 -18.46
N HIS A 124 -2.61 -25.80 -19.71
CA HIS A 124 -3.41 -25.20 -20.79
C HIS A 124 -4.91 -25.44 -20.60
N GLU A 125 -5.30 -26.69 -20.35
CA GLU A 125 -6.71 -27.05 -20.09
C GLU A 125 -7.23 -26.37 -18.81
N ALA A 126 -6.40 -26.31 -17.77
CA ALA A 126 -6.72 -25.59 -16.54
C ALA A 126 -6.94 -24.10 -16.83
N PHE A 127 -6.11 -23.48 -17.66
CA PHE A 127 -6.23 -22.09 -18.05
C PHE A 127 -7.55 -21.81 -18.78
N GLU A 128 -7.90 -22.62 -19.78
CA GLU A 128 -9.15 -22.47 -20.55
C GLU A 128 -10.40 -22.62 -19.67
N LYS A 129 -10.42 -23.63 -18.79
CA LYS A 129 -11.53 -23.82 -17.84
C LYS A 129 -11.64 -22.65 -16.87
N THR A 130 -10.52 -22.15 -16.35
CA THR A 130 -10.54 -20.96 -15.49
C THR A 130 -10.98 -19.70 -16.23
N GLU A 131 -10.62 -19.57 -17.50
CA GLU A 131 -11.02 -18.45 -18.35
C GLU A 131 -12.54 -18.42 -18.55
N GLN A 132 -13.15 -19.57 -18.84
CA GLN A 132 -14.61 -19.69 -18.94
C GLN A 132 -15.31 -19.29 -17.63
N MET A 133 -14.80 -19.78 -16.49
CA MET A 133 -15.31 -19.43 -15.16
C MET A 133 -15.15 -17.94 -14.86
N PHE A 134 -14.02 -17.36 -15.24
CA PHE A 134 -13.71 -15.95 -15.07
C PHE A 134 -14.68 -15.07 -15.87
N TYR A 135 -14.89 -15.38 -17.15
CA TYR A 135 -15.84 -14.66 -18.00
C TYR A 135 -17.26 -14.76 -17.46
N LYS A 136 -17.70 -15.95 -17.06
CA LYS A 136 -19.03 -16.14 -16.49
C LYS A 136 -19.24 -15.26 -15.25
N ARG A 137 -18.28 -15.28 -14.31
CA ARG A 137 -18.33 -14.42 -13.12
C ARG A 137 -18.33 -12.94 -13.47
N ARG A 138 -17.52 -12.53 -14.44
CA ARG A 138 -17.44 -11.13 -14.87
C ARG A 138 -18.78 -10.65 -15.47
N MET A 139 -19.40 -11.46 -16.33
CA MET A 139 -20.71 -11.18 -16.90
C MET A 139 -21.79 -11.07 -15.83
N GLU A 140 -21.81 -11.99 -14.86
CA GLU A 140 -22.75 -11.96 -13.73
C GLU A 140 -22.56 -10.71 -12.86
N THR A 141 -21.30 -10.32 -12.61
CA THR A 141 -20.99 -9.15 -11.79
C THR A 141 -21.36 -7.85 -12.51
N GLU A 142 -21.05 -7.75 -13.80
CA GLU A 142 -21.41 -6.60 -14.62
C GLU A 142 -22.94 -6.45 -14.75
N ALA A 143 -23.66 -7.56 -14.96
CA ALA A 143 -25.12 -7.56 -14.99
C ALA A 143 -25.72 -7.07 -13.67
N LYS A 144 -25.22 -7.58 -12.53
CA LYS A 144 -25.65 -7.14 -11.19
C LYS A 144 -25.39 -5.65 -10.98
N LEU A 145 -24.21 -5.16 -11.36
CA LEU A 145 -23.86 -3.74 -11.23
C LEU A 145 -24.75 -2.85 -12.10
N LYS A 146 -25.04 -3.24 -13.35
CA LYS A 146 -25.94 -2.51 -14.24
C LYS A 146 -27.35 -2.43 -13.66
N VAL A 147 -27.87 -3.53 -13.14
CA VAL A 147 -29.19 -3.58 -12.50
C VAL A 147 -29.20 -2.71 -11.24
N ALA A 148 -28.18 -2.82 -10.38
CA ALA A 148 -28.07 -2.01 -9.16
C ALA A 148 -28.02 -0.51 -9.46
N MET A 149 -27.23 -0.10 -10.47
CA MET A 149 -27.19 1.29 -10.95
C MET A 149 -28.53 1.76 -11.52
N ALA A 150 -29.20 0.93 -12.32
CA ALA A 150 -30.50 1.27 -12.91
C ALA A 150 -31.61 1.41 -11.85
N LEU A 151 -31.56 0.59 -10.80
CA LEU A 151 -32.50 0.64 -9.67
C LEU A 151 -32.13 1.72 -8.64
N GLY A 152 -30.96 2.35 -8.74
CA GLY A 152 -30.46 3.33 -7.78
C GLY A 152 -30.31 2.77 -6.36
N MET A 153 -30.17 1.44 -6.21
CA MET A 153 -30.14 0.78 -4.89
C MET A 153 -28.82 1.01 -4.16
N ASP A 154 -27.73 1.23 -4.91
CA ASP A 154 -26.41 1.57 -4.37
C ASP A 154 -25.98 2.93 -4.95
N GLU A 155 -26.11 3.99 -4.16
CA GLU A 155 -25.56 5.32 -4.52
C GLU A 155 -24.02 5.29 -4.61
N ASP A 156 -23.38 4.29 -3.97
CA ASP A 156 -21.93 4.09 -3.92
C ASP A 156 -21.41 3.02 -4.91
N ALA A 157 -22.25 2.47 -5.79
CA ALA A 157 -21.82 1.45 -6.74
C ALA A 157 -20.78 2.01 -7.73
N GLN A 158 -19.52 1.59 -7.57
CA GLN A 158 -18.44 1.97 -8.48
C GLN A 158 -18.53 1.17 -9.79
N PRO A 159 -18.46 1.82 -10.97
CA PRO A 159 -18.40 1.12 -12.23
C PRO A 159 -17.15 0.24 -12.30
N GLN A 160 -17.30 -1.00 -12.79
CA GLN A 160 -16.14 -1.84 -13.08
C GLN A 160 -15.55 -1.44 -14.43
N TYR A 161 -14.39 -0.78 -14.38
CA TYR A 161 -13.70 -0.36 -15.59
C TYR A 161 -12.87 -1.50 -16.17
N THR A 162 -13.09 -1.77 -17.46
CA THR A 162 -12.35 -2.77 -18.25
C THR A 162 -11.03 -2.24 -18.80
N THR A 163 -10.85 -0.92 -18.82
CA THR A 163 -9.66 -0.25 -19.37
C THR A 163 -9.06 0.74 -18.39
N GLY A 164 -7.74 0.86 -18.39
CA GLY A 164 -7.03 1.86 -17.57
C GLY A 164 -7.43 3.30 -17.92
N GLN A 165 -7.77 3.58 -19.18
CA GLN A 165 -8.26 4.90 -19.62
C GLN A 165 -9.56 5.29 -18.92
N ALA A 166 -10.46 4.33 -18.70
CA ALA A 166 -11.73 4.63 -18.03
C ALA A 166 -11.53 5.01 -16.55
N TYR A 167 -10.56 4.40 -15.85
CA TYR A 167 -10.15 4.86 -14.51
C TYR A 167 -9.60 6.30 -14.52
N VAL A 168 -8.80 6.65 -15.53
CA VAL A 168 -8.27 8.02 -15.67
C VAL A 168 -9.40 9.02 -15.92
N HIS A 169 -10.34 8.68 -16.79
CA HIS A 169 -11.51 9.52 -17.08
C HIS A 169 -12.40 9.70 -15.86
N GLU A 170 -12.61 8.65 -15.05
CA GLU A 170 -13.32 8.76 -13.78
C GLU A 170 -12.63 9.75 -12.83
N LYS A 171 -11.30 9.65 -12.68
CA LYS A 171 -10.56 10.57 -11.80
C LYS A 171 -10.64 12.01 -12.29
N ILE A 172 -10.49 12.24 -13.61
CA ILE A 172 -10.69 13.55 -14.22
C ILE A 172 -12.12 14.07 -13.95
N ALA A 173 -13.13 13.20 -14.04
CA ALA A 173 -14.52 13.57 -13.75
C ALA A 173 -14.72 13.91 -12.26
N GLN A 174 -14.11 13.16 -11.34
CA GLN A 174 -14.15 13.44 -9.90
C GLN A 174 -13.50 14.78 -9.56
N GLU A 175 -12.32 15.06 -10.13
CA GLU A 175 -11.62 16.35 -9.95
C GLU A 175 -12.45 17.52 -10.51
N ARG A 176 -13.01 17.36 -11.71
CA ARG A 176 -13.89 18.37 -12.32
C ARG A 176 -15.17 18.57 -11.52
N ALA A 177 -15.76 17.50 -10.98
CA ALA A 177 -16.95 17.59 -10.15
C ALA A 177 -16.67 18.33 -8.83
N MET A 178 -15.53 18.08 -8.19
CA MET A 178 -15.07 18.80 -7.00
C MET A 178 -14.88 20.29 -7.29
N PHE A 179 -14.23 20.61 -8.42
CA PHE A 179 -14.05 21.98 -8.87
C PHE A 179 -15.38 22.71 -9.12
N LEU A 180 -16.32 22.07 -9.84
CA LEU A 180 -17.64 22.64 -10.11
C LEU A 180 -18.48 22.80 -8.84
N LYS A 181 -18.37 21.88 -7.87
CA LYS A 181 -18.99 22.02 -6.54
C LYS A 181 -18.44 23.25 -5.82
N HIS A 182 -17.12 23.44 -5.84
CA HIS A 182 -16.48 24.61 -5.23
C HIS A 182 -16.97 25.92 -5.87
N VAL A 183 -16.96 26.02 -7.20
CA VAL A 183 -17.47 27.20 -7.94
C VAL A 183 -18.95 27.46 -7.61
N ARG A 184 -19.78 26.42 -7.58
CA ARG A 184 -21.20 26.54 -7.22
C ARG A 184 -21.37 27.10 -5.81
N ASP A 185 -20.60 26.61 -4.85
CA ASP A 185 -20.70 27.02 -3.45
C ASP A 185 -20.21 28.47 -3.26
N GLU A 186 -19.18 28.90 -3.99
CA GLU A 186 -18.76 30.31 -4.06
C GLU A 186 -19.84 31.21 -4.64
N LEU A 187 -20.43 30.83 -5.78
CA LEU A 187 -21.52 31.59 -6.39
C LEU A 187 -22.75 31.69 -5.47
N ARG A 188 -23.06 30.64 -4.71
CA ARG A 188 -24.11 30.69 -3.68
C ARG A 188 -23.78 31.68 -2.57
N ARG A 189 -22.55 31.67 -2.05
CA ARG A 189 -22.08 32.66 -1.05
C ARG A 189 -22.15 34.09 -1.59
N MET A 190 -21.73 34.32 -2.83
CA MET A 190 -21.81 35.65 -3.46
C MET A 190 -23.26 36.12 -3.60
N LYS A 191 -24.18 35.21 -3.98
CA LYS A 191 -25.62 35.49 -4.06
C LYS A 191 -26.21 35.83 -2.69
N GLU A 192 -25.89 35.06 -1.66
CA GLU A 192 -26.34 35.30 -0.28
C GLU A 192 -25.86 36.66 0.23
N ASN A 193 -24.58 36.98 0.03
CA ASN A 193 -24.00 38.28 0.39
C ASN A 193 -24.67 39.44 -0.36
N ALA A 194 -24.97 39.27 -1.65
CA ALA A 194 -25.67 40.29 -2.43
C ALA A 194 -27.11 40.50 -1.95
N LEU A 195 -27.81 39.42 -1.58
CA LEU A 195 -29.16 39.50 -1.00
C LEU A 195 -29.15 40.19 0.37
N GLN A 196 -28.19 39.87 1.23
CA GLN A 196 -28.02 40.54 2.53
C GLN A 196 -27.73 42.04 2.35
N LYS A 197 -26.85 42.41 1.42
CA LYS A 197 -26.60 43.83 1.09
C LYS A 197 -27.85 44.56 0.60
N LYS A 198 -28.66 43.91 -0.26
CA LYS A 198 -29.94 44.48 -0.70
C LYS A 198 -30.92 44.65 0.45
N MET A 199 -31.02 43.67 1.36
CA MET A 199 -31.88 43.76 2.54
C MET A 199 -31.43 44.84 3.52
N GLN A 200 -30.12 45.04 3.69
CA GLN A 200 -29.57 46.14 4.49
C GLN A 200 -29.84 47.51 3.83
N ALA A 201 -29.66 47.62 2.51
CA ALA A 201 -29.98 48.84 1.77
C ALA A 201 -31.48 49.20 1.82
N SER A 202 -32.38 48.22 1.80
CA SER A 202 -33.82 48.47 1.98
C SER A 202 -34.22 48.82 3.42
N LYS A 203 -33.41 48.45 4.42
CA LYS A 203 -33.62 48.81 5.83
C LYS A 203 -32.96 50.15 6.22
N GLY A 204 -32.00 50.64 5.44
CA GLY A 204 -31.36 51.95 5.63
C GLY A 204 -32.08 53.14 4.97
N GLY A 205 -33.31 52.97 4.50
CA GLY A 205 -34.10 54.01 3.81
C GLY A 205 -35.10 54.75 4.69
N THR A 206 -34.98 54.69 6.01
CA THR A 206 -35.85 55.42 6.94
C THR A 206 -35.06 55.79 8.19
N GLU A 207 -34.20 56.80 8.07
CA GLU A 207 -33.75 57.70 9.15
C GLU A 207 -32.71 58.68 8.57
N ASP A 208 -33.16 59.90 8.29
CA ASP A 208 -32.33 61.11 8.19
C ASP A 208 -33.08 62.21 8.95
N VAL A 209 -32.45 62.78 10.00
CA VAL A 209 -32.52 64.15 10.58
C VAL A 209 -31.55 64.14 11.78
N ASP A 210 -30.26 64.48 11.63
CA ASP A 210 -29.60 65.78 11.95
C ASP A 210 -28.52 65.52 13.04
N THR A 211 -27.32 66.10 13.17
CA THR A 211 -26.47 67.13 12.52
C THR A 211 -25.07 66.98 13.18
N PRO A 212 -23.94 67.45 12.59
CA PRO A 212 -22.59 67.02 12.97
C PRO A 212 -21.90 67.97 13.97
N GLU A 213 -20.97 67.45 14.79
CA GLU A 213 -19.98 68.28 15.48
C GLU A 213 -18.57 67.66 15.43
N LYS A 214 -17.61 68.54 15.12
CA LYS A 214 -16.18 68.32 14.93
C LYS A 214 -15.51 67.86 16.23
N GLN A 215 -14.45 67.06 16.14
CA GLN A 215 -13.06 67.49 16.38
C GLN A 215 -12.06 66.33 16.27
N ALA A 216 -10.85 66.71 15.82
CA ALA A 216 -9.65 65.91 15.73
C ALA A 216 -9.20 65.40 17.12
N ASP A 217 -8.57 64.23 17.20
CA ASP A 217 -7.11 64.14 17.26
C ASP A 217 -6.58 62.71 17.42
N THR A 218 -5.46 62.47 16.73
CA THR A 218 -4.35 61.54 17.01
C THR A 218 -4.46 60.46 18.11
N LYS A 219 -4.22 59.18 17.75
CA LYS A 219 -3.04 58.38 18.18
C LYS A 219 -3.09 56.88 17.79
N LYS A 220 -1.96 56.45 17.21
CA LYS A 220 -1.18 55.23 17.50
C LYS A 220 -1.87 53.85 17.63
N ASN A 221 -1.53 53.01 16.64
CA ASN A 221 -0.64 51.84 16.78
C ASN A 221 -1.21 50.49 17.32
N THR A 222 -0.55 49.43 16.83
CA THR A 222 -0.67 47.99 17.11
C THR A 222 -1.88 47.30 16.47
N GLY A 223 -1.77 46.31 15.60
CA GLY A 223 -0.70 45.36 15.34
C GLY A 223 -1.25 43.95 15.55
N SER A 224 -1.35 43.15 14.48
CA SER A 224 -1.07 41.70 14.51
C SER A 224 -1.36 41.09 13.13
N ALA A 225 -0.28 40.93 12.36
CA ALA A 225 -0.16 39.79 11.49
C ALA A 225 -0.19 38.51 12.33
N SER A 226 -0.83 37.45 11.82
CA SER A 226 -0.43 36.10 12.17
C SER A 226 -0.38 35.23 10.90
N GLU A 227 0.77 35.30 10.24
CA GLU A 227 1.40 34.07 9.77
C GLU A 227 1.59 33.13 10.97
N LYS A 228 1.22 31.86 10.82
CA LYS A 228 2.01 30.77 11.39
C LYS A 228 2.15 29.63 10.38
N THR A 229 3.35 29.58 9.87
CA THR A 229 4.04 28.53 9.15
C THR A 229 4.24 27.25 9.97
N THR A 230 4.26 26.13 9.25
CA THR A 230 5.17 24.95 9.37
C THR A 230 5.22 24.11 10.65
N ALA A 231 5.09 22.79 10.49
CA ALA A 231 6.08 21.84 11.03
C ALA A 231 6.17 20.55 10.19
N ARG A 232 7.23 20.52 9.40
CA ARG A 232 7.92 19.33 8.89
C ARG A 232 8.46 18.53 10.08
N ALA A 233 8.15 17.25 10.18
CA ALA A 233 8.86 16.33 11.06
C ALA A 233 9.29 15.08 10.27
N LYS A 234 10.56 15.11 9.83
CA LYS A 234 11.36 13.91 9.58
C LYS A 234 11.72 13.30 10.95
N ARG A 235 11.49 12.00 11.13
CA ARG A 235 12.25 11.11 12.03
C ARG A 235 12.33 9.76 11.30
N LYS A 236 13.52 9.44 10.80
CA LYS A 236 14.55 8.56 11.40
C LYS A 236 14.21 7.11 11.17
#